data_AF-A0A1I1H796-F1
#
_entry.id   AF-A0A1I1H796-F1
#
_cell.length_a   1.000
_cell.length_b   1.000
_cell.length_c   1.000
_cell.angle_alpha   90.00
_cell.angle_beta   90.00
_cell.angle_gamma   90.00
#
_symmetry.space_group_name_H-M   'P 1'
#
loop_
_entity.id
_entity.type
_entity.pdbx_description
1 polymer ?
#
loop_
_entity_poly.entity_id
_entity_poly.type
_entity_poly.pdbx_seq_one_letter_code
_entity_poly.pdbx_strand_id
1 'polypeptide(L)'
;MTGNDSNADEAPVTPDLPDSPFHTTGTDHITIWGSNEEDTIEFYRDLLGMPLVLRQPNLDDPSQTHLFFDTGDGRILTFFVGDRPSARGQRGGVGAVHHLCFSVDPDEYEDVMASLEEAGHGYNVFDRGIFHSIYTKDNNGLVIELSTDKYEIPDDRRGEVLAKAQELREADGADYAKDEHLRGAIEELGLEVVEHDLPEASAGVGGVE
;
A
#
# COMPACT_ATOMS: atom_id res chain seq x y z
N MET A 1 -42.58 7.78 -8.36
CA MET A 1 -41.38 8.29 -7.69
C MET A 1 -41.38 7.72 -6.29
N THR A 2 -40.89 6.49 -6.16
CA THR A 2 -40.65 5.85 -4.86
C THR A 2 -39.21 6.19 -4.50
N GLY A 3 -39.04 7.13 -3.57
CA GLY A 3 -37.74 7.40 -2.96
C GLY A 3 -37.26 6.11 -2.28
N ASN A 4 -36.05 5.70 -2.61
CA ASN A 4 -35.38 4.59 -1.99
C ASN A 4 -34.69 5.15 -0.73
N ASP A 5 -35.37 5.08 0.42
CA ASP A 5 -34.76 5.30 1.74
C ASP A 5 -33.86 4.10 2.07
N SER A 6 -32.67 4.00 1.46
CA SER A 6 -31.80 2.81 1.56
C SER A 6 -30.56 2.94 2.45
N ASN A 7 -30.38 4.00 3.25
CA ASN A 7 -29.08 4.23 3.92
C ASN A 7 -29.08 4.11 5.46
N ALA A 8 -30.07 3.46 6.07
CA ALA A 8 -30.09 3.28 7.53
C ALA A 8 -29.28 2.06 8.04
N ASP A 9 -28.88 1.14 7.15
CA ASP A 9 -28.20 -0.13 7.49
C ASP A 9 -26.72 -0.18 7.07
N GLU A 10 -26.17 0.90 6.50
CA GLU A 10 -24.78 0.94 6.06
C GLU A 10 -23.84 1.33 7.20
N ALA A 11 -22.71 0.66 7.32
CA ALA A 11 -21.71 1.00 8.33
C ALA A 11 -21.16 2.41 8.05
N PRO A 12 -21.17 3.33 9.02
CA PRO A 12 -20.71 4.70 8.79
C PRO A 12 -19.21 4.72 8.48
N VAL A 13 -18.81 5.53 7.50
CA VAL A 13 -17.39 5.87 7.28
C VAL A 13 -17.03 6.99 8.25
N THR A 14 -16.21 6.69 9.25
CA THR A 14 -15.83 7.62 10.32
C THR A 14 -14.41 7.30 10.81
N PRO A 15 -13.64 8.30 11.30
CA PRO A 15 -12.39 8.03 12.00
C PRO A 15 -12.59 7.63 13.47
N ASP A 16 -13.81 7.72 13.98
CA ASP A 16 -14.12 7.38 15.36
C ASP A 16 -13.95 5.88 15.62
N LEU A 17 -13.40 5.56 16.80
CA LEU A 17 -13.31 4.18 17.25
C LEU A 17 -14.72 3.59 17.45
N PRO A 18 -15.04 2.43 16.85
CA PRO A 18 -16.33 1.77 17.04
C PRO A 18 -16.45 1.19 18.46
N ASP A 19 -17.67 1.01 18.98
CA ASP A 19 -17.89 0.31 20.25
C ASP A 19 -17.57 -1.20 20.10
N SER A 20 -16.30 -1.55 20.31
CA SER A 20 -15.73 -2.87 20.10
C SER A 20 -15.17 -3.45 21.39
N PRO A 21 -15.15 -4.80 21.56
CA PRO A 21 -14.59 -5.42 22.76
C PRO A 21 -13.11 -5.10 23.03
N PHE A 22 -12.36 -4.70 21.99
CA PHE A 22 -10.96 -4.25 22.07
C PHE A 22 -10.61 -3.43 20.82
N HIS A 23 -9.46 -2.77 20.86
CA HIS A 23 -8.89 -2.04 19.71
C HIS A 23 -7.45 -2.52 19.47
N THR A 24 -7.10 -2.65 18.19
CA THR A 24 -5.70 -2.80 17.77
C THR A 24 -4.98 -1.45 17.88
N THR A 25 -3.65 -1.47 18.03
CA THR A 25 -2.83 -0.25 18.11
C THR A 25 -2.04 0.02 16.82
N GLY A 26 -2.19 -0.82 15.80
CA GLY A 26 -1.48 -0.73 14.53
C GLY A 26 -1.26 -2.11 13.91
N THR A 27 -0.56 -2.12 12.77
CA THR A 27 -0.04 -3.33 12.13
C THR A 27 1.33 -3.65 12.73
N ASP A 28 1.49 -4.86 13.26
CA ASP A 28 2.77 -5.32 13.83
C ASP A 28 3.68 -5.88 12.72
N HIS A 29 3.26 -6.96 12.07
CA HIS A 29 3.94 -7.50 10.89
C HIS A 29 2.97 -8.22 9.94
N ILE A 30 3.43 -8.42 8.70
CA ILE A 30 2.79 -9.26 7.70
C ILE A 30 3.75 -10.40 7.35
N THR A 31 3.24 -11.63 7.22
CA THR A 31 4.06 -12.79 6.81
C THR A 31 3.61 -13.32 5.46
N ILE A 32 4.55 -13.45 4.53
CA ILE A 32 4.34 -13.95 3.17
C ILE A 32 5.11 -15.26 2.97
N TRP A 33 4.56 -16.13 2.13
CA TRP A 33 5.28 -17.31 1.66
C TRP A 33 6.15 -16.93 0.46
N GLY A 34 7.47 -17.09 0.58
CA GLY A 34 8.42 -16.84 -0.49
C GLY A 34 8.99 -18.13 -1.09
N SER A 35 9.65 -17.99 -2.24
CA SER A 35 10.32 -19.08 -2.94
C SER A 35 11.64 -19.47 -2.25
N ASN A 36 12.63 -18.57 -2.30
CA ASN A 36 13.98 -18.76 -1.81
C ASN A 36 14.59 -17.49 -1.22
N GLU A 37 15.64 -17.67 -0.41
CA GLU A 37 16.28 -16.59 0.33
C GLU A 37 17.00 -15.60 -0.57
N GLU A 38 17.66 -16.06 -1.64
CA GLU A 38 18.46 -15.23 -2.54
C GLU A 38 17.58 -14.20 -3.27
N ASP A 39 16.58 -14.68 -4.01
CA ASP A 39 15.71 -13.82 -4.83
C ASP A 39 14.84 -12.89 -3.96
N THR A 40 14.39 -13.35 -2.78
CA THR A 40 13.62 -12.52 -1.85
C THR A 40 14.49 -11.41 -1.26
N ILE A 41 15.74 -11.70 -0.93
CA ILE A 41 16.66 -10.67 -0.43
C ILE A 41 17.00 -9.66 -1.54
N GLU A 42 17.29 -10.13 -2.75
CA GLU A 42 17.57 -9.28 -3.89
C GLU A 42 16.43 -8.29 -4.12
N PHE A 43 15.18 -8.76 -4.11
CA PHE A 43 14.04 -7.87 -4.33
C PHE A 43 13.78 -6.92 -3.14
N TYR A 44 13.61 -7.43 -1.91
CA TYR A 44 13.15 -6.59 -0.81
C TYR A 44 14.26 -5.76 -0.18
N ARG A 45 15.49 -6.30 -0.04
CA ARG A 45 16.61 -5.56 0.53
C ARG A 45 17.34 -4.73 -0.52
N ASP A 46 17.74 -5.37 -1.63
CA ASP A 46 18.68 -4.75 -2.55
C ASP A 46 17.99 -3.80 -3.53
N LEU A 47 16.76 -4.12 -3.99
CA LEU A 47 15.98 -3.26 -4.86
C LEU A 47 15.08 -2.27 -4.09
N LEU A 48 14.26 -2.74 -3.14
CA LEU A 48 13.37 -1.85 -2.37
C LEU A 48 14.04 -1.16 -1.17
N GLY A 49 15.31 -1.47 -0.87
CA GLY A 49 16.04 -0.82 0.21
C GLY A 49 15.61 -1.21 1.63
N MET A 50 14.78 -2.24 1.81
CA MET A 50 14.27 -2.65 3.13
C MET A 50 15.35 -3.40 3.93
N PRO A 51 15.82 -2.91 5.08
CA PRO A 51 16.85 -3.60 5.85
C PRO A 51 16.39 -5.00 6.30
N LEU A 52 17.19 -6.03 6.02
CA LEU A 52 17.01 -7.36 6.62
C LEU A 52 17.45 -7.32 8.09
N VAL A 53 16.49 -7.18 9.00
CA VAL A 53 16.73 -6.93 10.43
C VAL A 53 16.80 -8.21 11.28
N LEU A 54 16.22 -9.31 10.81
CA LEU A 54 16.31 -10.61 11.49
C LEU A 54 16.24 -11.77 10.50
N ARG A 55 17.01 -12.82 10.79
CA ARG A 55 17.02 -14.09 10.06
C ARG A 55 17.11 -15.24 11.06
N GLN A 56 16.19 -16.18 10.99
CA GLN A 56 16.20 -17.37 11.84
C GLN A 56 15.50 -18.55 11.17
N PRO A 57 15.71 -19.80 11.62
CA PRO A 57 14.85 -20.91 11.20
C PRO A 57 13.38 -20.66 11.58
N ASN A 58 12.44 -21.06 10.73
CA ASN A 58 11.03 -21.10 11.08
C ASN A 58 10.81 -22.10 12.23
N LEU A 59 10.11 -21.68 13.28
CA LEU A 59 9.86 -22.49 14.48
C LEU A 59 8.94 -23.68 14.20
N ASP A 60 8.03 -23.56 13.24
CA ASP A 60 7.10 -24.62 12.87
C ASP A 60 7.72 -25.62 11.88
N ASP A 61 8.60 -25.14 11.00
CA ASP A 61 9.33 -25.94 10.01
C ASP A 61 10.79 -25.45 9.89
N PRO A 62 11.73 -26.05 10.65
CA PRO A 62 13.13 -25.63 10.64
C PRO A 62 13.86 -25.82 9.30
N SER A 63 13.22 -26.45 8.29
CA SER A 63 13.76 -26.51 6.94
C SER A 63 13.58 -25.20 6.15
N GLN A 64 12.78 -24.27 6.69
CA GLN A 64 12.53 -22.95 6.11
C GLN A 64 13.26 -21.87 6.91
N THR A 65 13.70 -20.83 6.19
CA THR A 65 14.21 -19.61 6.82
C THR A 65 13.06 -18.61 6.99
N HIS A 66 13.01 -17.96 8.13
CA HIS A 66 12.16 -16.82 8.43
C HIS A 66 13.00 -15.54 8.35
N LEU A 67 12.70 -14.71 7.34
CA LEU A 67 13.35 -13.42 7.08
C LEU A 67 12.46 -12.29 7.58
N PHE A 68 13.05 -11.22 8.14
CA PHE A 68 12.34 -10.04 8.64
C PHE A 68 12.97 -8.79 8.02
N PHE A 69 12.15 -7.99 7.36
CA PHE A 69 12.52 -6.75 6.70
C PHE A 69 11.80 -5.58 7.39
N ASP A 70 12.54 -4.52 7.72
CA ASP A 70 11.96 -3.25 8.15
C ASP A 70 11.47 -2.48 6.92
N THR A 71 10.20 -2.07 6.91
CA THR A 71 9.57 -1.38 5.77
C THR A 71 9.88 0.12 5.71
N GLY A 72 10.70 0.64 6.63
CA GLY A 72 11.14 2.04 6.68
C GLY A 72 10.37 2.91 7.67
N ASP A 73 9.22 2.43 8.14
CA ASP A 73 8.34 3.07 9.12
C ASP A 73 8.30 2.32 10.48
N GLY A 74 9.22 1.36 10.67
CA GLY A 74 9.30 0.51 11.84
C GLY A 74 8.32 -0.66 11.86
N ARG A 75 7.47 -0.83 10.84
CA ARG A 75 6.67 -2.04 10.63
C ARG A 75 7.53 -3.11 9.95
N ILE A 76 7.12 -4.36 10.13
CA ILE A 76 7.92 -5.50 9.69
C ILE A 76 7.19 -6.32 8.64
N LEU A 77 7.88 -6.61 7.54
CA LEU A 77 7.48 -7.62 6.56
C LEU A 77 8.32 -8.87 6.77
N THR A 78 7.69 -10.04 6.85
CA THR A 78 8.41 -11.30 7.04
C THR A 78 8.11 -12.32 5.95
N PHE A 79 9.07 -13.20 5.70
CA PHE A 79 8.95 -14.27 4.71
C PHE A 79 9.32 -15.62 5.29
N PHE A 80 8.51 -16.64 5.00
CA PHE A 80 8.94 -18.02 5.06
C PHE A 80 9.45 -18.44 3.68
N VAL A 81 10.77 -18.67 3.58
CA VAL A 81 11.44 -19.08 2.32
C VAL A 81 12.03 -20.48 2.46
N GLY A 82 12.17 -21.20 1.34
CA GLY A 82 12.81 -22.50 1.28
C GLY A 82 13.69 -22.63 0.03
N ASP A 83 13.97 -23.86 -0.42
CA ASP A 83 14.69 -24.07 -1.68
C ASP A 83 13.69 -24.34 -2.82
N ARG A 84 12.96 -23.29 -3.21
CA ARG A 84 11.89 -23.35 -4.22
C ARG A 84 12.20 -22.40 -5.37
N PRO A 85 11.87 -22.76 -6.62
CA PRO A 85 11.98 -21.82 -7.73
C PRO A 85 10.99 -20.66 -7.57
N SER A 86 11.46 -19.47 -7.90
CA SER A 86 10.63 -18.28 -8.06
C SER A 86 9.54 -18.46 -9.12
N ALA A 87 8.41 -17.78 -8.94
CA ALA A 87 7.20 -17.96 -9.75
C ALA A 87 6.79 -16.65 -10.42
N ARG A 88 6.28 -16.72 -11.65
CA ARG A 88 5.87 -15.51 -12.41
C ARG A 88 4.45 -15.00 -12.07
N GLY A 89 3.76 -15.63 -11.13
CA GLY A 89 2.41 -15.20 -10.75
C GLY A 89 1.68 -16.16 -9.82
N GLN A 90 0.95 -15.59 -8.88
CA GLN A 90 -0.02 -16.30 -8.05
C GLN A 90 -1.43 -15.92 -8.53
N ARG A 91 -2.31 -16.91 -8.71
CA ARG A 91 -3.74 -16.62 -8.90
C ARG A 91 -4.37 -16.46 -7.53
N GLY A 92 -4.43 -15.22 -7.04
CA GLY A 92 -5.14 -14.88 -5.81
C GLY A 92 -6.63 -15.19 -5.92
N GLY A 93 -7.20 -15.76 -4.85
CA GLY A 93 -8.65 -15.93 -4.67
C GLY A 93 -9.14 -15.09 -3.50
N VAL A 94 -10.45 -15.19 -3.20
CA VAL A 94 -11.03 -14.54 -2.01
C VAL A 94 -10.25 -14.98 -0.76
N GLY A 95 -9.78 -13.98 0.02
CA GLY A 95 -8.96 -14.20 1.22
C GLY A 95 -7.45 -14.25 0.99
N ALA A 96 -6.98 -14.16 -0.27
CA ALA A 96 -5.55 -14.00 -0.57
C ALA A 96 -5.14 -12.52 -0.53
N VAL A 97 -3.87 -12.26 -0.21
CA VAL A 97 -3.26 -10.93 -0.36
C VAL A 97 -3.25 -10.57 -1.85
N HIS A 98 -3.92 -9.49 -2.22
CA HIS A 98 -3.95 -9.02 -3.61
C HIS A 98 -2.65 -8.32 -4.00
N HIS A 99 -2.18 -7.41 -3.15
CA HIS A 99 -0.93 -6.68 -3.30
C HIS A 99 -0.45 -6.24 -1.91
N LEU A 100 0.84 -5.92 -1.81
CA LEU A 100 1.39 -5.14 -0.70
C LEU A 100 1.71 -3.74 -1.22
N CYS A 101 1.41 -2.72 -0.43
CA CYS A 101 1.66 -1.33 -0.79
C CYS A 101 2.65 -0.71 0.19
N PHE A 102 3.69 -0.06 -0.35
CA PHE A 102 4.72 0.63 0.42
C PHE A 102 4.81 2.08 -0.02
N SER A 103 5.09 2.96 0.95
CA SER A 103 5.31 4.37 0.64
C SER A 103 6.68 4.57 0.01
N VAL A 104 6.75 5.45 -0.99
CA VAL A 104 8.01 6.00 -1.52
C VAL A 104 8.03 7.49 -1.32
N ASP A 105 9.22 8.07 -1.26
CA ASP A 105 9.37 9.51 -1.16
C ASP A 105 8.81 10.17 -2.44
N PRO A 106 7.89 11.15 -2.33
CA PRO A 106 7.38 11.89 -3.49
C PRO A 106 8.49 12.49 -4.35
N ASP A 107 9.59 12.96 -3.75
CA ASP A 107 10.71 13.57 -4.46
C ASP A 107 11.54 12.54 -5.25
N GLU A 108 11.45 11.25 -4.88
CA GLU A 108 12.14 10.13 -5.55
C GLU A 108 11.23 9.36 -6.52
N TYR A 109 9.98 9.80 -6.74
CA TYR A 109 8.98 9.02 -7.47
C TYR A 109 9.40 8.66 -8.91
N GLU A 110 10.06 9.57 -9.63
CA GLU A 110 10.61 9.28 -10.97
C GLU A 110 11.84 8.36 -10.92
N ASP A 111 12.70 8.54 -9.92
CA ASP A 111 13.92 7.73 -9.74
C ASP A 111 13.58 6.28 -9.37
N VAL A 112 12.47 6.06 -8.66
CA VAL A 112 11.92 4.71 -8.38
C VAL A 112 11.58 3.99 -9.68
N MET A 113 10.93 4.66 -10.64
CA MET A 113 10.61 4.07 -11.94
C MET A 113 11.88 3.71 -12.72
N ALA A 114 12.85 4.63 -12.77
CA ALA A 114 14.14 4.38 -13.43
C ALA A 114 14.89 3.21 -12.79
N SER A 115 14.87 3.10 -11.46
CA SER A 115 15.51 2.01 -10.70
C SER A 115 14.86 0.65 -11.01
N LEU A 116 13.53 0.60 -11.14
CA LEU A 116 12.82 -0.61 -11.56
C LEU A 116 13.22 -1.02 -12.99
N GLU A 117 13.32 -0.08 -13.93
CA GLU A 117 13.76 -0.38 -15.30
C GLU A 117 15.19 -0.91 -15.35
N GLU A 118 16.11 -0.27 -14.64
CA GLU A 118 17.52 -0.68 -14.58
C GLU A 118 17.66 -2.09 -13.98
N ALA A 119 16.86 -2.42 -12.97
CA ALA A 119 16.78 -3.74 -12.37
C ALA A 119 16.01 -4.77 -13.23
N GLY A 120 15.45 -4.36 -14.38
CA GLY A 120 14.73 -5.25 -15.29
C GLY A 120 13.31 -5.60 -14.87
N HIS A 121 12.71 -4.82 -13.96
CA HIS A 121 11.34 -4.96 -13.50
C HIS A 121 10.39 -4.09 -14.33
N GLY A 122 9.36 -4.71 -14.90
CA GLY A 122 8.25 -3.98 -15.52
C GLY A 122 7.37 -3.31 -14.46
N TYR A 123 6.78 -2.17 -14.80
CA TYR A 123 5.86 -1.46 -13.92
C TYR A 123 4.74 -0.77 -14.70
N ASN A 124 3.68 -0.37 -13.98
CA ASN A 124 2.62 0.49 -14.49
C ASN A 124 2.35 1.62 -13.50
N VAL A 125 2.08 2.83 -14.01
CA VAL A 125 1.87 4.03 -13.20
C VAL A 125 0.41 4.47 -13.29
N PHE A 126 -0.19 4.79 -12.16
CA PHE A 126 -1.56 5.28 -12.12
C PHE A 126 -1.74 6.49 -11.20
N ASP A 127 -2.49 7.48 -11.67
CA ASP A 127 -3.12 8.48 -10.81
C ASP A 127 -4.40 7.87 -10.20
N ARG A 128 -4.43 7.76 -8.87
CA ARG A 128 -5.56 7.21 -8.10
C ARG A 128 -6.46 8.29 -7.51
N GLY A 129 -6.39 9.50 -8.04
CA GLY A 129 -7.16 10.65 -7.61
C GLY A 129 -6.49 11.36 -6.45
N ILE A 130 -6.28 10.64 -5.34
CA ILE A 130 -5.74 11.18 -4.08
C ILE A 130 -4.27 10.78 -3.79
N PHE A 131 -3.72 9.82 -4.54
CA PHE A 131 -2.31 9.40 -4.50
C PHE A 131 -1.87 8.89 -5.88
N HIS A 132 -0.56 8.80 -6.10
CA HIS A 132 0.04 8.13 -7.26
C HIS A 132 0.59 6.77 -6.87
N SER A 133 0.52 5.81 -7.80
CA SER A 133 0.96 4.44 -7.57
C SER A 133 1.76 3.88 -8.73
N ILE A 134 2.86 3.21 -8.42
CA ILE A 134 3.65 2.36 -9.31
C ILE A 134 3.38 0.90 -8.94
N TYR A 135 2.94 0.08 -9.89
CA TYR A 135 2.71 -1.35 -9.68
C TYR A 135 3.78 -2.18 -10.37
N THR A 136 4.49 -3.00 -9.62
CA THR A 136 5.42 -4.02 -10.11
C THR A 136 5.11 -5.39 -9.50
N LYS A 137 5.94 -6.39 -9.76
CA LYS A 137 5.82 -7.74 -9.21
C LYS A 137 7.14 -8.17 -8.55
N ASP A 138 7.02 -8.81 -7.38
CA ASP A 138 8.17 -9.43 -6.72
C ASP A 138 8.62 -10.71 -7.43
N ASN A 139 9.65 -11.36 -6.91
CA ASN A 139 10.19 -12.60 -7.44
C ASN A 139 9.20 -13.79 -7.43
N ASN A 140 8.11 -13.70 -6.66
CA ASN A 140 7.04 -14.70 -6.60
C ASN A 140 5.81 -14.33 -7.44
N GLY A 141 5.85 -13.16 -8.09
CA GLY A 141 4.74 -12.60 -8.86
C GLY A 141 3.65 -11.99 -7.97
N LEU A 142 3.92 -11.74 -6.69
CA LEU A 142 3.06 -10.91 -5.83
C LEU A 142 3.10 -9.48 -6.35
N VAL A 143 1.93 -8.86 -6.48
CA VAL A 143 1.85 -7.46 -6.90
C VAL A 143 2.36 -6.57 -5.76
N ILE A 144 3.31 -5.71 -6.08
CA ILE A 144 3.86 -4.71 -5.18
C ILE A 144 3.45 -3.35 -5.72
N GLU A 145 2.80 -2.58 -4.87
CA GLU A 145 2.47 -1.18 -5.10
C GLU A 145 3.46 -0.30 -4.35
N LEU A 146 4.00 0.71 -5.03
CA LEU A 146 4.79 1.78 -4.45
C LEU A 146 3.98 3.05 -4.63
N SER A 147 3.55 3.67 -3.53
CA SER A 147 2.62 4.79 -3.57
C SER A 147 3.18 6.04 -2.90
N THR A 148 2.76 7.20 -3.38
CA THR A 148 2.95 8.48 -2.70
C THR A 148 1.66 9.27 -2.70
N ASP A 149 1.35 9.89 -1.57
CA ASP A 149 0.21 10.81 -1.48
C ASP A 149 0.52 12.08 -2.29
N LYS A 150 -0.52 12.76 -2.79
CA LYS A 150 -0.37 14.05 -3.49
C LYS A 150 -0.07 15.22 -2.55
N TYR A 151 -0.38 15.04 -1.28
CA TYR A 151 -0.19 16.03 -0.22
C TYR A 151 0.46 15.40 1.00
N GLU A 152 1.19 16.19 1.78
CA GLU A 152 1.68 15.74 3.08
C GLU A 152 0.52 15.46 4.04
N ILE A 153 0.51 14.27 4.63
CA ILE A 153 -0.47 13.84 5.63
C ILE A 153 0.28 13.23 6.81
N PRO A 154 0.09 13.73 8.05
CA PRO A 154 0.69 13.10 9.22
C PRO A 154 0.23 11.64 9.39
N ASP A 155 1.17 10.72 9.65
CA ASP A 155 0.91 9.28 9.73
C ASP A 155 -0.20 8.90 10.71
N ASP A 156 -0.26 9.58 11.85
CA ASP A 156 -1.26 9.37 12.91
C ASP A 156 -2.64 9.96 12.58
N ARG A 157 -2.74 10.73 11.49
CA ARG A 157 -3.93 11.46 11.06
C ARG A 157 -4.51 10.95 9.74
N ARG A 158 -3.82 10.02 9.06
CA ARG A 158 -4.23 9.50 7.74
C ARG A 158 -5.68 9.02 7.70
N GLY A 159 -6.13 8.27 8.71
CA GLY A 159 -7.50 7.78 8.79
C GLY A 159 -8.54 8.90 8.90
N GLU A 160 -8.24 9.96 9.66
CA GLU A 160 -9.10 11.14 9.82
C GLU A 160 -9.22 11.93 8.52
N VAL A 161 -8.10 12.15 7.84
CA VAL A 161 -8.06 12.84 6.54
C VAL A 161 -8.87 12.07 5.49
N LEU A 162 -8.70 10.74 5.40
CA LEU A 162 -9.45 9.92 4.44
C LEU A 162 -10.95 9.89 4.73
N ALA A 163 -11.35 9.82 6.01
CA ALA A 163 -12.76 9.87 6.39
C ALA A 163 -13.39 11.22 6.05
N LYS A 164 -12.67 12.33 6.25
CA LYS A 164 -13.13 13.66 5.84
C LYS A 164 -13.18 13.81 4.31
N ALA A 165 -12.18 13.28 3.58
CA ALA A 165 -12.19 13.29 2.12
C ALA A 165 -13.38 12.50 1.55
N GLN A 166 -13.78 11.40 2.20
CA GLN A 166 -15.01 10.68 1.87
C GLN A 166 -16.25 11.56 2.05
N GLU A 167 -16.39 12.26 3.18
CA GLU A 167 -17.53 13.15 3.44
C GLU A 167 -17.65 14.21 2.34
N LEU A 168 -16.53 14.84 1.96
CA LEU A 168 -16.49 15.84 0.90
C LEU A 168 -16.83 15.24 -0.47
N ARG A 169 -16.32 14.05 -0.79
CA ARG A 169 -16.65 13.30 -2.02
C ARG A 169 -18.15 13.02 -2.13
N GLU A 170 -18.78 12.58 -1.05
CA GLU A 170 -20.22 12.31 -1.02
C GLU A 170 -21.04 13.58 -1.15
N ALA A 171 -20.62 14.67 -0.50
CA ALA A 171 -21.26 15.97 -0.62
C ALA A 171 -21.19 16.54 -2.05
N ASP A 172 -20.10 16.30 -2.76
CA ASP A 172 -19.94 16.64 -4.18
C ASP A 172 -20.74 15.70 -5.12
N GLY A 173 -21.18 14.54 -4.62
CA GLY A 173 -21.83 13.51 -5.44
C GLY A 173 -20.87 12.82 -6.41
N ALA A 174 -19.57 12.81 -6.10
CA ALA A 174 -18.53 12.21 -6.93
C ALA A 174 -18.44 10.70 -6.74
N ASP A 175 -18.27 9.93 -7.83
CA ASP A 175 -18.10 8.48 -7.76
C ASP A 175 -16.81 8.06 -7.02
N TYR A 176 -15.73 8.84 -7.18
CA TYR A 176 -14.42 8.57 -6.62
C TYR A 176 -13.84 9.79 -5.91
N ALA A 177 -13.01 9.54 -4.90
CA ALA A 177 -12.21 10.60 -4.29
C ALA A 177 -11.23 11.16 -5.32
N LYS A 178 -10.97 12.46 -5.22
CA LYS A 178 -10.16 13.23 -6.16
C LYS A 178 -9.32 14.21 -5.36
N ASP A 179 -8.38 14.84 -6.05
CA ASP A 179 -7.52 15.90 -5.53
C ASP A 179 -8.28 16.93 -4.67
N GLU A 180 -9.37 17.49 -5.19
CA GLU A 180 -10.18 18.50 -4.49
C GLU A 180 -10.76 18.02 -3.14
N HIS A 181 -11.09 16.73 -3.04
CA HIS A 181 -11.63 16.14 -1.82
C HIS A 181 -10.55 15.93 -0.76
N LEU A 182 -9.35 15.48 -1.17
CA LEU A 182 -8.25 15.29 -0.23
C LEU A 182 -7.72 16.65 0.26
N ARG A 183 -7.52 17.60 -0.66
CA ARG A 183 -7.13 18.96 -0.34
C ARG A 183 -8.11 19.62 0.63
N GLY A 184 -9.41 19.57 0.31
CA GLY A 184 -10.46 20.12 1.16
C GLY A 184 -10.48 19.47 2.55
N ALA A 185 -10.18 18.17 2.63
CA ALA A 185 -10.13 17.47 3.92
C ALA A 185 -8.97 17.96 4.79
N ILE A 186 -7.78 18.15 4.21
CA ILE A 186 -6.62 18.71 4.90
C ILE A 186 -6.95 20.13 5.42
N GLU A 187 -7.55 20.96 4.57
CA GLU A 187 -7.96 22.33 4.91
C GLU A 187 -9.00 22.36 6.05
N GLU A 188 -10.07 21.56 5.97
CA GLU A 188 -11.13 21.52 6.98
C GLU A 188 -10.67 20.99 8.33
N LEU A 189 -9.67 20.10 8.33
CA LEU A 189 -9.06 19.57 9.54
C LEU A 189 -8.01 20.51 10.14
N GLY A 190 -7.75 21.65 9.49
CA GLY A 190 -6.78 22.66 9.97
C GLY A 190 -5.33 22.21 9.84
N LEU A 191 -5.04 21.27 8.95
CA LEU A 191 -3.69 20.84 8.60
C LEU A 191 -3.11 21.77 7.52
N GLU A 192 -1.78 21.80 7.41
CA GLU A 192 -1.11 22.55 6.36
C GLU A 192 -1.25 21.82 5.01
N VAL A 193 -1.63 22.54 3.97
CA VAL A 193 -1.68 21.99 2.60
C VAL A 193 -0.31 22.14 1.97
N VAL A 194 0.45 21.04 1.96
CA VAL A 194 1.72 20.93 1.24
C VAL A 194 1.51 19.93 0.10
N GLU A 195 1.54 20.42 -1.14
CA GLU A 195 1.35 19.62 -2.36
C GLU A 195 2.71 19.16 -2.89
N HIS A 196 2.81 17.89 -3.28
CA HIS A 196 4.01 17.31 -3.89
C HIS A 196 4.03 17.50 -5.40
N ASP A 197 5.21 17.80 -5.96
CA ASP A 197 5.41 17.94 -7.41
C ASP A 197 5.57 16.55 -8.05
N LEU A 198 4.44 15.92 -8.39
CA LEU A 198 4.41 14.58 -8.96
C LEU A 198 4.21 14.61 -10.49
N PRO A 199 4.83 13.68 -11.24
CA PRO A 199 4.67 13.60 -12.69
C PRO A 199 3.25 13.23 -13.11
N GLU A 200 2.83 13.64 -14.31
CA GLU A 200 1.53 13.21 -14.86
C GLU A 200 1.47 11.69 -15.03
N ALA A 201 0.37 11.07 -14.56
CA ALA A 201 0.14 9.64 -14.69
C ALA A 201 -1.25 9.34 -15.28
N SER A 202 -1.39 8.20 -15.95
CA SER A 202 -2.69 7.79 -16.49
C SER A 202 -3.67 7.42 -15.36
N ALA A 203 -4.92 7.87 -15.44
CA ALA A 203 -5.97 7.37 -14.56
C ALA A 203 -6.33 5.91 -14.93
N GLY A 204 -6.44 5.00 -13.95
CA GLY A 204 -6.79 3.60 -14.22
C GLY A 204 -6.78 2.64 -13.02
N VAL A 205 -7.14 1.38 -13.28
CA VAL A 205 -7.11 0.28 -12.31
C VAL A 205 -5.83 -0.53 -12.50
N GLY A 206 -5.07 -0.74 -11.41
CA GLY A 206 -3.72 -1.31 -11.36
C GLY A 206 -3.61 -2.80 -11.68
N GLY A 207 -4.10 -3.21 -12.84
CA GLY A 207 -3.72 -4.49 -13.43
C GLY A 207 -2.34 -4.38 -14.05
N VAL A 208 -1.38 -5.15 -13.55
CA VAL A 208 -0.09 -5.35 -14.22
C VAL A 208 -0.28 -6.51 -15.20
N GLU A 209 -0.41 -6.22 -16.50
CA GLU A 209 -0.37 -7.25 -17.56
C GLU A 209 0.94 -8.07 -17.50
#